data_AF-A0A6M2D167-F1
#
_entry.id   AF-A0A6M2D167-F1
#
_cell.length_a   1.000
_cell.length_b   1.000
_cell.length_c   1.000
_cell.angle_alpha   90.00
_cell.angle_beta   90.00
_cell.angle_gamma   90.00
#
_symmetry.space_group_name_H-M   'P 1'
#
loop_
_entity.id
_entity.type
_entity.pdbx_description
1 polymer ?
#
loop_
_entity_poly.entity_id
_entity_poly.type
_entity_poly.pdbx_seq_one_letter_code
_entity_poly.pdbx_strand_id
1 'polypeptide(L)'
;IASRSTSSVLVAEKAKWRRKEKELRSQLLRLQQTVDKCKMELKKLHEDALVADGFYIKERAKEKEPAALFLIDQIKNFKKKRPSWSEETTRHCVVLRHLSTRAYEPIRGEMLLKLPCRKTLSNYFGTTSGETGFSKLAEARLRVEAESLTVPQSGVCSLIVDEMKIREKLQYNKQ
;
A
#
# COMPACT_ATOMS: atom_id res chain seq x y z
N ILE A 1 36.97 8.67 -76.48
CA ILE A 1 36.31 7.37 -76.17
C ILE A 1 36.25 7.08 -74.66
N ALA A 2 37.09 7.68 -73.81
CA ALA A 2 37.16 7.40 -72.37
C ALA A 2 36.02 7.99 -71.47
N SER A 3 35.17 8.90 -71.95
CA SER A 3 34.16 9.58 -71.11
C SER A 3 32.83 8.83 -70.94
N ARG A 4 32.55 7.83 -71.79
CA ARG A 4 31.30 7.03 -71.71
C ARG A 4 31.38 5.89 -70.69
N SER A 5 32.57 5.39 -70.35
CA SER A 5 32.72 4.29 -69.39
C SER A 5 32.59 4.76 -67.94
N THR A 6 33.09 5.96 -67.61
CA THR A 6 32.95 6.55 -66.26
C THR A 6 31.50 6.88 -65.92
N SER A 7 30.70 7.31 -66.90
CA SER A 7 29.27 7.57 -66.73
C SER A 7 28.46 6.31 -66.44
N SER A 8 28.81 5.14 -67.00
CA SER A 8 28.04 3.90 -66.77
C SER A 8 28.35 3.28 -65.41
N VAL A 9 29.61 3.40 -64.95
CA VAL A 9 30.06 2.96 -63.63
C VAL A 9 29.37 3.75 -62.51
N LEU A 10 29.29 5.08 -62.65
CA LEU A 10 28.59 5.95 -61.68
C LEU A 10 27.08 5.67 -61.60
N VAL A 11 26.44 5.31 -62.72
CA VAL A 11 25.02 4.92 -62.74
C VAL A 11 24.81 3.57 -62.05
N ALA A 12 25.70 2.61 -62.26
CA ALA A 12 25.66 1.30 -61.61
C ALA A 12 25.89 1.40 -60.09
N GLU A 13 26.81 2.26 -59.64
CA GLU A 13 27.03 2.54 -58.21
C GLU A 13 25.82 3.22 -57.58
N LYS A 14 25.25 4.24 -58.24
CA LYS A 14 24.03 4.91 -57.75
C LYS A 14 22.85 3.95 -57.62
N ALA A 15 22.73 2.98 -58.53
CA ALA A 15 21.72 1.92 -58.44
C ALA A 15 21.98 0.95 -57.27
N LYS A 16 23.25 0.57 -57.01
CA LYS A 16 23.63 -0.22 -55.82
C LYS A 16 23.28 0.50 -54.52
N TRP A 17 23.61 1.78 -54.39
CA TRP A 17 23.32 2.57 -53.19
C TRP A 17 21.83 2.73 -52.94
N ARG A 18 21.01 2.97 -53.99
CA ARG A 18 19.54 3.01 -53.83
C ARG A 18 18.95 1.68 -53.37
N ARG A 19 19.47 0.54 -53.86
CA ARG A 19 19.05 -0.79 -53.39
C ARG A 19 19.36 -0.97 -51.92
N LYS A 20 20.59 -0.61 -51.50
CA LYS A 20 21.03 -0.68 -50.10
C LYS A 20 20.21 0.23 -49.19
N GLU A 21 19.87 1.43 -49.65
CA GLU A 21 19.00 2.36 -48.91
C GLU A 21 17.59 1.78 -48.73
N LYS A 22 17.01 1.20 -49.79
CA LYS A 22 15.70 0.54 -49.71
C LYS A 22 15.72 -0.65 -48.75
N GLU A 23 16.79 -1.44 -48.79
CA GLU A 23 16.99 -2.58 -47.91
C GLU A 23 17.14 -2.16 -46.44
N LEU A 24 17.96 -1.14 -46.16
CA LEU A 24 18.11 -0.57 -44.82
C LEU A 24 16.79 0.03 -44.30
N ARG A 25 16.01 0.71 -45.15
CA ARG A 25 14.67 1.21 -44.79
C ARG A 25 13.72 0.05 -44.47
N SER A 26 13.74 -1.02 -45.25
CA SER A 26 12.95 -2.22 -44.96
C SER A 26 13.39 -2.92 -43.67
N GLN A 27 14.70 -2.96 -43.38
CA GLN A 27 15.23 -3.49 -42.12
C GLN A 27 14.82 -2.63 -40.93
N LEU A 28 14.92 -1.31 -41.03
CA LEU A 28 14.44 -0.38 -40.00
C LEU A 28 12.96 -0.58 -39.71
N LEU A 29 12.14 -0.73 -40.76
CA LEU A 29 10.70 -0.91 -40.61
C LEU A 29 10.36 -2.24 -39.95
N ARG A 30 11.07 -3.32 -40.31
CA ARG A 30 10.94 -4.64 -39.64
C ARG A 30 11.36 -4.57 -38.18
N LEU A 31 12.52 -3.97 -37.89
CA LEU A 31 13.02 -3.81 -36.52
C LEU A 31 12.04 -2.99 -35.67
N GLN A 32 11.46 -1.94 -36.23
CA GLN A 32 10.47 -1.13 -35.54
C GLN A 32 9.20 -1.93 -35.21
N GLN A 33 8.70 -2.73 -36.16
CA GLN A 33 7.59 -3.66 -35.90
C GLN A 33 7.92 -4.70 -34.81
N THR A 34 9.14 -5.24 -34.80
CA THR A 34 9.59 -6.16 -33.75
C THR A 34 9.63 -5.48 -32.38
N VAL A 35 10.17 -4.26 -32.30
CA VAL A 35 10.20 -3.47 -31.06
C VAL A 35 8.79 -3.20 -30.55
N ASP A 36 7.88 -2.80 -31.42
CA ASP A 36 6.50 -2.52 -31.03
C ASP A 36 5.77 -3.79 -30.57
N LYS A 37 6.02 -4.93 -31.22
CA LYS A 37 5.51 -6.24 -30.78
C LYS A 37 6.04 -6.61 -29.40
N CYS A 38 7.36 -6.53 -29.18
CA CYS A 38 7.96 -6.82 -27.88
C CYS A 38 7.45 -5.89 -26.78
N LYS A 39 7.23 -4.60 -27.08
CA LYS A 39 6.61 -3.65 -26.13
C LYS A 39 5.19 -4.05 -25.75
N MET A 40 4.38 -4.53 -26.70
CA MET A 40 3.03 -5.01 -26.41
C MET A 40 3.05 -6.28 -25.55
N GLU A 41 3.93 -7.23 -25.86
CA GLU A 41 4.09 -8.47 -25.08
C GLU A 41 4.55 -8.18 -23.65
N LEU A 42 5.50 -7.24 -23.47
CA LEU A 42 5.94 -6.80 -22.14
C LEU A 42 4.79 -6.17 -21.33
N LYS A 43 3.96 -5.33 -21.96
CA LYS A 43 2.79 -4.75 -21.27
C LYS A 43 1.81 -5.83 -20.82
N LYS A 44 1.52 -6.80 -21.70
CA LYS A 44 0.63 -7.91 -21.38
C LYS A 44 1.15 -8.75 -20.22
N LEU A 45 2.42 -9.14 -20.27
CA LEU A 45 3.05 -9.89 -19.17
C LEU A 45 3.05 -9.11 -17.85
N HIS A 46 3.22 -7.79 -17.90
CA HIS A 46 3.16 -6.94 -16.71
C HIS A 46 1.74 -6.89 -16.11
N GLU A 47 0.71 -6.77 -16.95
CA GLU A 47 -0.69 -6.83 -16.52
C GLU A 47 -1.02 -8.20 -15.89
N ASP A 48 -0.58 -9.29 -16.53
CA ASP A 48 -0.77 -10.65 -16.02
C ASP A 48 -0.08 -10.85 -14.64
N ALA A 49 1.11 -10.28 -14.45
CA ALA A 49 1.83 -10.31 -13.18
C ALA A 49 1.08 -9.54 -12.06
N LEU A 50 0.59 -8.34 -12.35
CA LEU A 50 -0.20 -7.56 -11.39
C LEU A 50 -1.48 -8.29 -10.95
N VAL A 51 -2.11 -9.00 -11.90
CA VAL A 51 -3.28 -9.83 -11.59
C VAL A 51 -2.89 -11.00 -10.67
N ALA A 52 -1.77 -11.67 -10.95
CA ALA A 52 -1.26 -12.76 -10.10
C ALA A 52 -0.95 -12.28 -8.66
N ASP A 53 -0.29 -11.13 -8.51
CA ASP A 53 -0.01 -10.52 -7.20
C ASP A 53 -1.31 -10.18 -6.46
N GLY A 54 -2.33 -9.67 -7.16
CA GLY A 54 -3.65 -9.43 -6.60
C GLY A 54 -4.31 -10.70 -6.06
N PHE A 55 -4.18 -11.83 -6.77
CA PHE A 55 -4.66 -13.14 -6.28
C PHE A 55 -3.89 -13.60 -5.05
N TYR A 56 -2.56 -13.44 -5.04
CA TYR A 56 -1.73 -13.79 -3.89
C TYR A 56 -2.16 -13.03 -2.62
N ILE A 57 -2.31 -11.70 -2.72
CA ILE A 57 -2.77 -10.86 -1.60
C ILE A 57 -4.17 -11.31 -1.15
N LYS A 58 -5.05 -11.68 -2.09
CA LYS A 58 -6.39 -12.18 -1.77
C LYS A 58 -6.37 -13.47 -0.97
N GLU A 59 -5.52 -14.43 -1.31
CA GLU A 59 -5.39 -15.67 -0.54
C GLU A 59 -4.81 -15.39 0.86
N ARG A 60 -3.77 -14.55 0.97
CA ARG A 60 -3.20 -14.15 2.27
C ARG A 60 -4.20 -13.46 3.19
N ALA A 61 -5.11 -12.67 2.63
CA ALA A 61 -6.16 -12.06 3.43
C ALA A 61 -7.19 -13.07 3.96
N LYS A 62 -7.43 -14.20 3.26
CA LYS A 62 -8.26 -15.29 3.79
C LYS A 62 -7.60 -15.97 4.98
N GLU A 63 -6.27 -16.03 5.00
CA GLU A 63 -5.46 -16.48 6.14
C GLU A 63 -5.44 -15.47 7.30
N LYS A 64 -6.18 -14.36 7.18
CA LYS A 64 -6.26 -13.25 8.14
C LYS A 64 -4.92 -12.55 8.39
N GLU A 65 -4.03 -12.54 7.39
CA GLU A 65 -2.80 -11.76 7.47
C GLU A 65 -3.13 -10.24 7.53
N PRO A 66 -2.67 -9.49 8.56
CA PRO A 66 -3.05 -8.09 8.75
C PRO A 66 -2.68 -7.17 7.57
N ALA A 67 -1.49 -7.37 7.00
CA ALA A 67 -1.01 -6.59 5.87
C ALA A 67 -1.88 -6.81 4.62
N ALA A 68 -2.24 -8.06 4.34
CA ALA A 68 -3.09 -8.40 3.21
C ALA A 68 -4.52 -7.86 3.38
N LEU A 69 -5.09 -7.98 4.59
CA LEU A 69 -6.40 -7.40 4.91
C LEU A 69 -6.41 -5.88 4.70
N PHE A 70 -5.36 -5.19 5.17
CA PHE A 70 -5.20 -3.76 4.97
C PHE A 70 -5.17 -3.38 3.50
N LEU A 71 -4.34 -4.05 2.69
CA LEU A 71 -4.23 -3.78 1.26
C LEU A 71 -5.55 -4.02 0.52
N ILE A 72 -6.25 -5.10 0.84
CA ILE A 72 -7.57 -5.37 0.24
C ILE A 72 -8.58 -4.29 0.62
N ASP A 73 -8.59 -3.81 1.85
CA ASP A 73 -9.45 -2.71 2.26
C ASP A 73 -9.11 -1.43 1.48
N GLN A 74 -7.84 -1.15 1.21
CA GLN A 74 -7.44 -0.01 0.36
C GLN A 74 -7.98 -0.17 -1.06
N ILE A 75 -7.80 -1.35 -1.68
CA ILE A 75 -8.28 -1.63 -3.05
C ILE A 75 -9.81 -1.52 -3.12
N LYS A 76 -10.54 -2.15 -2.18
CA LYS A 76 -12.01 -2.12 -2.13
C LYS A 76 -12.56 -0.71 -1.91
N ASN A 77 -11.86 0.12 -1.14
CA ASN A 77 -12.31 1.46 -0.79
C ASN A 77 -11.82 2.55 -1.73
N PHE A 78 -10.85 2.26 -2.62
CA PHE A 78 -10.22 3.24 -3.51
C PHE A 78 -11.25 4.09 -4.27
N LYS A 79 -12.26 3.45 -4.85
CA LYS A 79 -13.33 4.10 -5.64
C LYS A 79 -14.56 4.51 -4.82
N LYS A 80 -14.65 4.13 -3.54
CA LYS A 80 -15.86 4.35 -2.73
C LYS A 80 -15.89 5.75 -2.17
N LYS A 81 -17.05 6.42 -2.30
CA LYS A 81 -17.33 7.70 -1.62
C LYS A 81 -17.50 7.52 -0.11
N ARG A 82 -18.11 6.42 0.31
CA ARG A 82 -18.30 6.02 1.70
C ARG A 82 -17.57 4.70 1.96
N PRO A 83 -16.28 4.75 2.30
CA PRO A 83 -15.48 3.57 2.56
C PRO A 83 -15.90 2.84 3.83
N SER A 84 -15.64 1.53 3.85
CA SER A 84 -15.92 0.62 4.97
C SER A 84 -14.67 -0.20 5.25
N TRP A 85 -14.23 -0.27 6.50
CA TRP A 85 -12.99 -0.94 6.88
C TRP A 85 -13.27 -2.17 7.73
N SER A 86 -12.41 -3.18 7.60
CA SER A 86 -12.38 -4.26 8.56
C SER A 86 -11.96 -3.76 9.95
N GLU A 87 -12.32 -4.52 10.98
CA GLU A 87 -11.93 -4.22 12.35
C GLU A 87 -10.40 -4.20 12.52
N GLU A 88 -9.70 -5.14 11.87
CA GLU A 88 -8.24 -5.25 11.88
C GLU A 88 -7.56 -3.97 11.35
N THR A 89 -8.02 -3.50 10.18
CA THR A 89 -7.54 -2.25 9.59
C THR A 89 -7.81 -1.07 10.49
N THR A 90 -8.99 -1.02 11.11
CA THR A 90 -9.38 0.08 12.00
C THR A 90 -8.52 0.11 13.26
N ARG A 91 -8.23 -1.06 13.84
CA ARG A 91 -7.35 -1.22 15.01
C ARG A 91 -5.93 -0.72 14.70
N HIS A 92 -5.37 -1.09 13.56
CA HIS A 92 -4.06 -0.58 13.14
C HIS A 92 -4.06 0.93 12.88
N CYS A 93 -5.13 1.47 12.29
CA CYS A 93 -5.28 2.92 12.09
C CYS A 93 -5.35 3.69 13.41
N VAL A 94 -6.00 3.11 14.42
CA VAL A 94 -6.03 3.65 15.79
C VAL A 94 -4.61 3.75 16.34
N VAL A 95 -3.85 2.66 16.29
CA VAL A 95 -2.47 2.60 16.80
C VAL A 95 -1.59 3.61 16.06
N LEU A 96 -1.65 3.64 14.74
CA LEU A 96 -0.86 4.56 13.92
C LEU A 96 -1.14 6.03 14.28
N ARG A 97 -2.42 6.40 14.46
CA ARG A 97 -2.80 7.76 14.82
C ARG A 97 -2.37 8.12 16.24
N HIS A 98 -2.41 7.16 17.17
CA HIS A 98 -1.93 7.34 18.54
C HIS A 98 -0.41 7.56 18.57
N LEU A 99 0.34 6.77 17.80
CA LEU A 99 1.80 6.91 17.68
C LEU A 99 2.20 8.24 17.03
N SER A 100 1.52 8.64 15.95
CA SER A 100 1.79 9.91 15.27
C SER A 100 0.58 10.44 14.53
N THR A 101 -0.13 11.38 15.17
CA THR A 101 -1.18 12.14 14.49
C THR A 101 -0.62 12.98 13.34
N ARG A 102 0.63 13.47 13.46
CA ARG A 102 1.30 14.25 12.42
C ARG A 102 1.61 13.45 11.16
N ALA A 103 1.77 12.12 11.26
CA ALA A 103 1.91 11.26 10.09
C ALA A 103 0.55 10.82 9.54
N TYR A 104 -0.39 10.51 10.43
CA TYR A 104 -1.70 9.98 10.04
C TYR A 104 -2.53 10.99 9.23
N GLU A 105 -2.62 12.24 9.68
CA GLU A 105 -3.50 13.24 9.06
C GLU A 105 -3.04 13.62 7.64
N PRO A 106 -1.74 13.81 7.32
CA PRO A 106 -1.29 14.02 5.94
C PRO A 106 -1.57 12.83 5.02
N ILE A 107 -1.26 11.60 5.44
CA ILE A 107 -1.50 10.39 4.63
C ILE A 107 -2.98 10.30 4.23
N ARG A 108 -3.88 10.61 5.18
CA ARG A 108 -5.32 10.65 4.93
C ARG A 108 -5.73 11.86 4.10
N GLY A 109 -5.22 13.05 4.41
CA GLY A 109 -5.59 14.32 3.80
C GLY A 109 -5.21 14.40 2.33
N GLU A 110 -4.02 13.90 1.99
CA GLU A 110 -3.51 13.79 0.62
C GLU A 110 -4.12 12.60 -0.15
N MET A 111 -4.98 11.80 0.50
CA MET A 111 -5.63 10.62 -0.08
C MET A 111 -4.64 9.57 -0.59
N LEU A 112 -3.41 9.53 -0.04
CA LEU A 112 -2.43 8.48 -0.31
C LEU A 112 -3.01 7.11 0.05
N LEU A 113 -3.73 7.04 1.17
CA LEU A 113 -4.47 5.87 1.62
C LEU A 113 -5.89 6.27 2.03
N LYS A 114 -6.86 5.40 1.76
CA LYS A 114 -8.25 5.56 2.23
C LYS A 114 -8.32 5.14 3.70
N LEU A 115 -7.97 6.07 4.58
CA LEU A 115 -7.96 5.86 6.03
C LEU A 115 -9.24 6.41 6.72
N PRO A 116 -9.71 5.78 7.81
CA PRO A 116 -10.81 6.28 8.61
C PRO A 116 -10.60 7.71 9.12
N CYS A 117 -11.67 8.49 9.25
CA CYS A 117 -11.55 9.81 9.86
C CYS A 117 -11.53 9.71 11.39
N ARG A 118 -11.11 10.79 12.07
CA ARG A 118 -11.11 10.87 13.54
C ARG A 118 -12.44 10.45 14.15
N LYS A 119 -13.56 10.89 13.57
CA LYS A 119 -14.91 10.55 14.06
C LYS A 119 -15.17 9.05 13.92
N THR A 120 -14.81 8.45 12.79
CA THR A 120 -14.91 7.00 12.60
C THR A 120 -14.08 6.26 13.64
N LEU A 121 -12.80 6.61 13.80
CA LEU A 121 -11.95 5.97 14.81
C LEU A 121 -12.55 6.09 16.22
N SER A 122 -13.00 7.30 16.59
CA SER A 122 -13.65 7.55 17.88
C SER A 122 -14.88 6.68 18.11
N ASN A 123 -15.71 6.47 17.08
CA ASN A 123 -16.89 5.62 17.19
C ASN A 123 -16.53 4.15 17.45
N TYR A 124 -15.37 3.69 16.98
CA TYR A 124 -14.91 2.31 17.22
C TYR A 124 -14.36 2.10 18.64
N PHE A 125 -13.90 3.15 19.33
CA PHE A 125 -13.52 3.06 20.74
C PHE A 125 -14.72 2.98 21.69
N GLY A 126 -15.91 3.39 21.22
CA GLY A 126 -17.06 3.61 22.07
C GLY A 126 -16.85 4.77 23.05
N THR A 127 -17.79 4.94 23.97
CA THR A 127 -17.67 5.88 25.08
C THR A 127 -16.74 5.28 26.14
N THR A 128 -15.64 5.95 26.45
CA THR A 128 -14.85 5.63 27.64
C THR A 128 -15.72 5.85 28.87
N SER A 129 -15.94 4.78 29.64
CA SER A 129 -16.50 4.89 30.98
C SER A 129 -15.56 5.77 31.81
N GLY A 130 -16.08 6.82 32.43
CA GLY A 130 -15.33 7.70 33.34
C GLY A 130 -15.07 7.04 34.71
N GLU A 131 -15.11 5.71 34.78
CA GLU A 131 -14.81 4.95 35.98
C GLU A 131 -13.40 5.27 36.49
N THR A 132 -13.32 5.50 37.80
CA THR A 132 -12.06 5.69 38.52
C THR A 132 -11.54 4.36 39.07
N GLY A 133 -10.23 4.14 39.02
CA GLY A 133 -9.59 2.90 39.48
C GLY A 133 -9.25 1.96 38.32
N PHE A 134 -9.12 0.66 38.61
CA PHE A 134 -8.84 -0.34 37.57
C PHE A 134 -10.07 -0.61 36.73
N SER A 135 -9.98 -0.39 35.43
CA SER A 135 -11.05 -0.77 34.51
C SER A 135 -11.20 -2.29 34.46
N LYS A 136 -12.45 -2.77 34.38
CA LYS A 136 -12.74 -4.21 34.21
C LYS A 136 -12.06 -4.81 32.99
N LEU A 137 -11.87 -4.01 31.93
CA LEU A 137 -11.16 -4.42 30.72
C LEU A 137 -9.68 -4.66 30.99
N ALA A 138 -9.02 -3.75 31.72
CA ALA A 138 -7.62 -3.91 32.10
C ALA A 138 -7.45 -5.11 33.04
N GLU A 139 -8.35 -5.30 34.00
CA GLU A 139 -8.33 -6.47 34.89
C GLU A 139 -8.49 -7.78 34.11
N ALA A 140 -9.48 -7.87 33.21
CA ALA A 140 -9.67 -9.05 32.37
C ALA A 140 -8.44 -9.34 31.50
N ARG A 141 -7.82 -8.30 30.94
CA ARG A 141 -6.59 -8.44 30.14
C ARG A 141 -5.41 -8.94 30.97
N LEU A 142 -5.20 -8.38 32.16
CA LEU A 142 -4.14 -8.79 33.07
C LEU A 142 -4.31 -10.23 33.54
N ARG A 143 -5.55 -10.69 33.78
CA ARG A 143 -5.82 -12.10 34.12
C ARG A 143 -5.40 -13.05 32.99
N VAL A 144 -5.80 -12.75 31.75
CA VAL A 144 -5.40 -13.56 30.58
C VAL A 144 -3.88 -13.59 30.42
N GLU A 145 -3.21 -12.45 30.63
CA GLU A 145 -1.76 -12.38 30.57
C GLU A 145 -1.10 -13.19 31.69
N ALA A 146 -1.61 -13.11 32.92
CA ALA A 146 -1.12 -13.90 34.05
C ALA A 146 -1.29 -15.41 33.83
N GLU A 147 -2.43 -15.84 33.28
CA GLU A 147 -2.70 -17.25 32.93
C GLU A 147 -1.78 -17.77 31.82
N SER A 148 -1.31 -16.89 30.93
CA SER A 148 -0.40 -17.26 29.84
C SER A 148 1.06 -17.45 30.27
N LEU A 149 1.41 -17.09 31.51
CA LEU A 149 2.77 -17.21 32.03
C LEU A 149 3.09 -18.66 32.37
N THR A 150 4.14 -19.20 31.74
CA THR A 150 4.57 -20.59 31.94
C THR A 150 5.52 -20.77 33.13
N VAL A 151 6.22 -19.70 33.53
CA VAL A 151 7.21 -19.72 34.60
C VAL A 151 6.61 -19.06 35.85
N PRO A 152 6.61 -19.73 37.03
CA PRO A 152 6.01 -19.20 38.26
C PRO A 152 6.58 -17.84 38.69
N GLN A 153 7.88 -17.61 38.46
CA GLN A 153 8.57 -16.37 38.83
C GLN A 153 8.09 -15.16 37.99
N SER A 154 7.61 -15.39 36.77
CA SER A 154 7.12 -14.32 35.90
C SER A 154 5.81 -13.69 36.40
N GLY A 155 5.10 -14.36 37.31
CA GLY A 155 3.87 -13.84 37.92
C GLY A 155 4.10 -12.84 39.06
N VAL A 156 5.35 -12.62 39.46
CA VAL A 156 5.70 -11.68 40.54
C VAL A 156 5.99 -10.30 39.93
N CYS A 157 5.27 -9.26 40.35
CA CYS A 157 5.49 -7.89 39.90
C CYS A 157 5.57 -6.91 41.07
N SER A 158 6.28 -5.80 40.87
CA SER A 158 6.28 -4.66 41.79
C SER A 158 5.23 -3.65 41.35
N LEU A 159 4.32 -3.26 42.25
CA LEU A 159 3.38 -2.19 42.01
C LEU A 159 3.93 -0.89 42.58
N ILE A 160 4.30 0.04 41.69
CA ILE A 160 4.77 1.38 42.05
C ILE A 160 3.64 2.35 41.74
N VAL A 161 3.26 3.15 42.74
CA VAL A 161 2.19 4.14 42.63
C VAL A 161 2.78 5.50 42.97
N ASP A 162 2.47 6.51 42.15
CA ASP A 162 2.85 7.89 42.35
C ASP A 162 1.67 8.81 41.99
N GLU A 163 1.62 10.00 42.58
CA GLU A 163 0.56 10.98 42.37
C GLU A 163 1.01 12.08 41.42
N MET A 164 0.23 12.33 40.37
CA MET A 164 0.51 13.40 39.41
C MET A 164 -0.34 14.64 39.72
N LYS A 165 0.31 15.79 39.95
CA LYS A 165 -0.38 17.08 40.09
C LYS A 165 -1.04 17.48 38.77
N ILE A 166 -2.36 17.54 38.75
CA ILE A 166 -3.16 18.03 37.62
C ILE A 166 -3.67 19.45 37.88
N ARG A 167 -4.05 20.16 36.81
CA ARG A 167 -4.66 21.49 36.94
C ARG A 167 -6.10 21.36 37.38
N GLU A 168 -6.46 22.02 38.48
CA GLU A 168 -7.85 22.10 38.95
C GLU A 168 -8.68 22.91 37.96
N LYS A 169 -9.56 22.22 37.22
CA LYS A 169 -10.50 22.83 36.30
C LYS A 169 -11.78 22.00 36.25
N LEU A 170 -12.92 22.66 36.39
CA LEU A 170 -14.22 22.03 36.17
C LEU A 170 -14.34 21.64 34.69
N GLN A 171 -14.48 20.34 34.41
CA GLN A 171 -14.78 19.82 33.07
C GLN A 171 -16.15 19.14 33.07
N TYR A 172 -17.01 19.54 32.16
CA TYR A 172 -18.30 18.90 31.96
C TYR A 172 -18.20 17.92 30.81
N ASN A 173 -18.46 16.64 31.08
CA ASN A 173 -18.51 15.61 30.07
C ASN A 173 -19.91 15.57 29.44
N LYS A 174 -20.03 16.12 28.22
CA LYS A 174 -21.24 15.98 27.39
C LYS A 174 -21.20 14.61 26.73
N GLN A 175 -21.57 13.56 27.46
CA GLN A 175 -21.90 12.28 26.85
C GLN A 175 -23.30 12.35 26.25
#